data_AF-A0AAP2D697-F1
#
_entry.id   AF-A0AAP2D697-F1
#
_cell.length_a   1.000
_cell.length_b   1.000
_cell.length_c   1.000
_cell.angle_alpha   90.00
_cell.angle_beta   90.00
_cell.angle_gamma   90.00
#
_symmetry.space_group_name_H-M   'P 1'
#
loop_
_entity.id
_entity.type
_entity.pdbx_description
1 polymer ?
#
loop_
_entity_poly.entity_id
_entity_poly.type
_entity_poly.pdbx_seq_one_letter_code
_entity_poly.pdbx_strand_id
1 'polypeptide(L)'
;MKKFEIPAYYRSSITGKIKEARRIKDLRKQDFTPTVLDFGPVQFYIARHFGFCYGVENAIEISYRALEENPHKRVFLLSQMIHNQEVNNDLQSRGIEFIMDTDGRQLIPWDALRPEDVVIIPAFGTTVEIEHLLLDKGIEVQKYNTTCPFVEKVWNRSEKLGKDHYTVIIHGKPRHEETRATFSHSAQNAPSVIVRDMEEAHALGEYVLGRKQAAEFYEEFKDKHSAGFDPAKDLRSVGVVNQTTMLATETQAIADYFRSLMSDVYGTDTLREHFADTRDTLCYATNDNQDATYQLLETDADLALVVGGYNSSNTSHIVELCERKFNTYFINSEQEIKSPQEIHHYHYHAKEKVVTNDFLPPKSPVKIVLTSGASCPDTLVDRVMLRILAFFPGIRPVEAVLQDFERK
;
A
#
# COMPACT_ATOMS: atom_id res chain seq x y z
N MET A 1 11.82 9.13 -17.20
CA MET A 1 10.72 8.57 -16.38
C MET A 1 9.61 8.17 -17.35
N LYS A 2 9.00 6.98 -17.21
CA LYS A 2 7.87 6.56 -18.04
C LYS A 2 6.72 7.55 -17.85
N LYS A 3 6.06 7.95 -18.94
CA LYS A 3 4.82 8.73 -18.89
C LYS A 3 3.68 7.76 -19.10
N PHE A 4 2.75 7.70 -18.15
CA PHE A 4 1.61 6.81 -18.24
C PHE A 4 0.43 7.47 -18.95
N GLU A 5 -0.31 6.66 -19.70
CA GLU A 5 -1.55 7.06 -20.36
C GLU A 5 -2.75 6.75 -19.45
N ILE A 6 -2.84 7.48 -18.34
CA ILE A 6 -4.02 7.42 -17.45
C ILE A 6 -5.11 8.42 -17.89
N PRO A 7 -6.41 8.10 -17.65
CA PRO A 7 -7.52 8.98 -17.95
C PRO A 7 -7.36 10.41 -17.41
N ALA A 8 -7.78 11.40 -18.20
CA ALA A 8 -7.56 12.81 -17.88
C ALA A 8 -8.24 13.25 -16.58
N TYR A 9 -9.35 12.64 -16.17
CA TYR A 9 -10.05 12.96 -14.92
C TYR A 9 -9.36 12.44 -13.66
N TYR A 10 -8.29 11.65 -13.79
CA TYR A 10 -7.38 11.36 -12.68
C TYR A 10 -6.24 12.38 -12.56
N ARG A 11 -6.08 13.27 -13.56
CA ARG A 11 -5.03 14.30 -13.54
C ARG A 11 -5.54 15.54 -12.84
N SER A 12 -4.87 15.89 -11.74
CA SER A 12 -5.17 17.07 -10.94
C SER A 12 -4.76 18.37 -11.61
N SER A 13 -5.56 19.43 -11.39
CA SER A 13 -5.25 20.81 -11.80
C SER A 13 -4.53 21.62 -10.70
N ILE A 14 -4.58 21.17 -9.44
CA ILE A 14 -3.94 21.83 -8.28
C ILE A 14 -2.72 21.02 -7.83
N THR A 15 -2.92 19.86 -7.19
CA THR A 15 -1.85 19.00 -6.71
C THR A 15 -0.91 18.50 -7.82
N GLY A 16 -1.41 18.31 -9.04
CA GLY A 16 -0.59 17.98 -10.21
C GLY A 16 0.44 19.06 -10.55
N LYS A 17 0.04 20.35 -10.50
CA LYS A 17 0.97 21.48 -10.69
C LYS A 17 2.00 21.57 -9.57
N ILE A 18 1.58 21.33 -8.33
CA ILE A 18 2.47 21.29 -7.16
C ILE A 18 3.54 20.21 -7.34
N LYS A 19 3.13 18.98 -7.67
CA LYS A 19 4.04 17.86 -7.91
C LYS A 19 5.06 18.19 -9.01
N GLU A 20 4.61 18.76 -10.12
CA GLU A 20 5.49 19.11 -11.24
C GLU A 20 6.48 20.23 -10.89
N ALA A 21 6.00 21.33 -10.29
CA ALA A 21 6.86 22.44 -9.88
C ALA A 21 7.94 21.97 -8.89
N ARG A 22 7.59 21.13 -7.91
CA ARG A 22 8.58 20.55 -6.99
C ARG A 22 9.52 19.55 -7.65
N ARG A 23 9.06 18.79 -8.65
CA ARG A 23 9.90 17.86 -9.40
C ARG A 23 10.98 18.62 -10.19
N ILE A 24 10.64 19.76 -10.78
CA ILE A 24 11.59 20.60 -11.53
C ILE A 24 12.72 21.10 -10.61
N LYS A 25 12.39 21.48 -9.37
CA LYS A 25 13.37 21.99 -8.38
C LYS A 25 14.21 20.88 -7.73
N ASP A 26 13.61 19.71 -7.54
CA ASP A 26 14.24 18.56 -6.91
C ASP A 26 13.88 17.29 -7.70
N LEU A 27 14.72 16.97 -8.68
CA LEU A 27 14.54 15.86 -9.61
C LEU A 27 14.60 14.49 -8.92
N ARG A 28 15.34 14.38 -7.81
CA ARG A 28 15.49 13.13 -7.06
C ARG A 28 14.37 12.93 -6.03
N LYS A 29 13.52 13.94 -5.82
CA LYS A 29 12.42 13.92 -4.86
C LYS A 29 12.87 13.65 -3.41
N GLN A 30 14.06 14.13 -3.04
CA GLN A 30 14.66 13.94 -1.72
C GLN A 30 14.34 15.07 -0.74
N ASP A 31 13.78 16.19 -1.22
CA ASP A 31 13.20 17.20 -0.35
C ASP A 31 11.79 16.75 0.08
N PHE A 32 11.72 16.16 1.28
CA PHE A 32 10.48 15.68 1.89
C PHE A 32 9.68 16.77 2.61
N THR A 33 10.16 18.02 2.65
CA THR A 33 9.47 19.10 3.38
C THR A 33 8.03 19.27 2.87
N PRO A 34 7.05 19.56 3.74
CA PRO A 34 5.68 19.76 3.29
C PRO A 34 5.54 21.03 2.45
N THR A 35 4.68 20.98 1.44
CA THR A 35 4.25 22.19 0.73
C THR A 35 3.18 22.91 1.52
N VAL A 36 3.36 24.21 1.76
CA VAL A 36 2.37 25.06 2.41
C VAL A 36 1.58 25.82 1.36
N LEU A 37 0.27 25.59 1.31
CA LEU A 37 -0.67 26.37 0.52
C LEU A 37 -1.46 27.29 1.46
N ASP A 38 -1.22 28.60 1.35
CA ASP A 38 -1.83 29.60 2.23
C ASP A 38 -2.98 30.32 1.53
N PHE A 39 -4.20 29.95 1.91
CA PHE A 39 -5.44 30.54 1.42
C PHE A 39 -5.97 31.67 2.30
N GLY A 40 -5.23 32.11 3.33
CA GLY A 40 -5.67 33.10 4.31
C GLY A 40 -6.36 32.44 5.51
N PRO A 41 -7.69 32.28 5.53
CA PRO A 41 -8.39 31.65 6.67
C PRO A 41 -8.06 30.17 6.88
N VAL A 42 -7.49 29.49 5.89
CA VAL A 42 -7.09 28.08 5.96
C VAL A 42 -5.74 27.88 5.26
N GLN A 43 -4.91 27.02 5.84
CA GLN A 43 -3.60 26.64 5.33
C GLN A 43 -3.52 25.12 5.22
N PHE A 44 -3.03 24.62 4.09
CA PHE A 44 -2.78 23.20 3.88
C PHE A 44 -1.29 22.89 3.90
N TYR A 45 -0.91 21.89 4.69
CA TYR A 45 0.37 21.20 4.63
C TYR A 45 0.22 19.94 3.79
N ILE A 46 0.74 19.97 2.56
CA ILE A 46 0.67 18.87 1.61
C ILE A 46 1.97 18.06 1.64
N ALA A 47 1.87 16.74 1.77
CA ALA A 47 3.03 15.84 1.74
C ALA A 47 3.86 16.02 0.44
N ARG A 48 5.16 15.73 0.49
CA ARG A 48 5.99 15.63 -0.72
C ARG A 48 5.50 14.52 -1.66
N HIS A 49 5.20 13.38 -1.08
CA HIS A 49 4.74 12.18 -1.76
C HIS A 49 3.35 11.83 -1.25
N PHE A 50 2.43 11.67 -2.19
CA PHE A 50 1.03 11.31 -1.98
C PHE A 50 0.42 10.91 -3.33
N GLY A 51 -0.74 10.27 -3.32
CA GLY A 51 -1.47 9.88 -4.52
C GLY A 51 -0.83 8.72 -5.28
N PHE A 52 -1.21 8.50 -6.53
CA PHE A 52 -0.79 7.32 -7.32
C PHE A 52 0.73 7.12 -7.36
N CYS A 53 1.16 5.89 -7.05
CA CYS A 53 2.53 5.44 -7.29
C CYS A 53 2.68 4.82 -8.69
N TYR A 54 3.93 4.56 -9.11
CA TYR A 54 4.24 3.97 -10.41
C TYR A 54 3.48 2.66 -10.66
N GLY A 55 3.43 1.76 -9.67
CA GLY A 55 2.74 0.47 -9.80
C GLY A 55 1.25 0.64 -10.07
N VAL A 56 0.61 1.62 -9.42
CA VAL A 56 -0.81 1.92 -9.60
C VAL A 56 -1.08 2.56 -10.97
N GLU A 57 -0.27 3.54 -11.38
CA GLU A 57 -0.42 4.14 -12.72
C GLU A 57 -0.25 3.09 -13.84
N ASN A 58 0.73 2.18 -13.67
CA ASN A 58 0.95 1.07 -14.59
C ASN A 58 -0.26 0.12 -14.64
N ALA A 59 -0.82 -0.23 -13.48
CA ALA A 59 -1.97 -1.12 -13.42
C ALA A 59 -3.23 -0.50 -14.05
N ILE A 60 -3.45 0.80 -13.84
CA ILE A 60 -4.53 1.54 -14.50
C ILE A 60 -4.34 1.50 -16.02
N GLU A 61 -3.17 1.90 -16.54
CA GLU A 61 -2.92 1.92 -17.99
C GLU A 61 -3.15 0.55 -18.63
N ILE A 62 -2.64 -0.53 -18.03
CA ILE A 62 -2.81 -1.89 -18.57
C ILE A 62 -4.28 -2.32 -18.51
N SER A 63 -5.02 -2.00 -17.45
CA SER A 63 -6.43 -2.38 -17.31
C SER A 63 -7.32 -1.65 -18.31
N TYR A 64 -7.03 -0.37 -18.56
CA TYR A 64 -7.70 0.41 -19.61
C TYR A 64 -7.42 -0.15 -21.00
N ARG A 65 -6.15 -0.45 -21.28
CA ARG A 65 -5.75 -1.08 -22.53
C ARG A 65 -6.43 -2.45 -22.73
N ALA A 66 -6.61 -3.23 -21.66
CA ALA A 66 -7.31 -4.50 -21.74
C ALA A 66 -8.77 -4.35 -22.21
N LEU A 67 -9.48 -3.30 -21.77
CA LEU A 67 -10.82 -2.99 -22.25
C LEU A 67 -10.81 -2.52 -23.70
N GLU A 68 -9.90 -1.62 -24.06
CA GLU A 68 -9.81 -1.03 -25.40
C GLU A 68 -9.44 -2.07 -26.48
N GLU A 69 -8.52 -2.99 -26.16
CA GLU A 69 -8.10 -4.05 -27.08
C GLU A 69 -9.12 -5.18 -27.21
N ASN A 70 -10.10 -5.28 -26.30
CA ASN A 70 -11.06 -6.38 -26.26
C ASN A 70 -12.53 -5.91 -26.16
N PRO A 71 -13.02 -5.05 -27.08
CA PRO A 71 -14.34 -4.41 -26.98
C PRO A 71 -15.54 -5.38 -27.08
N HIS A 72 -15.30 -6.65 -27.43
CA HIS A 72 -16.33 -7.67 -27.62
C HIS A 72 -16.16 -8.88 -26.73
N LYS A 73 -15.21 -8.85 -25.79
CA LYS A 73 -14.97 -9.95 -24.84
C LYS A 73 -15.41 -9.55 -23.44
N ARG A 74 -15.67 -10.56 -22.61
CA ARG A 74 -15.80 -10.37 -21.17
C ARG A 74 -14.42 -10.11 -20.59
N VAL A 75 -14.29 -9.05 -19.81
CA VAL A 75 -13.03 -8.66 -19.17
C VAL A 75 -13.23 -8.76 -17.66
N PHE A 76 -12.42 -9.57 -17.03
CA PHE A 76 -12.43 -9.82 -15.61
C PHE A 76 -11.17 -9.28 -14.96
N LEU A 77 -11.31 -8.87 -13.69
CA LEU A 77 -10.18 -8.71 -12.78
C LEU A 77 -10.29 -9.79 -11.71
N LEU A 78 -9.17 -10.40 -11.32
CA LEU A 78 -9.21 -11.44 -10.29
C LEU A 78 -9.83 -10.95 -8.98
N SER A 79 -9.56 -9.72 -8.61
CA SER A 79 -10.13 -9.05 -7.45
C SER A 79 -10.20 -7.54 -7.69
N GLN A 80 -10.06 -6.70 -6.67
CA GLN A 80 -9.86 -5.26 -6.89
C GLN A 80 -8.50 -5.01 -7.54
N MET A 81 -8.43 -4.09 -8.52
CA MET A 81 -7.16 -3.75 -9.18
C MET A 81 -6.15 -3.19 -8.17
N ILE A 82 -6.67 -2.28 -7.34
CA ILE A 82 -5.99 -1.57 -6.26
C ILE A 82 -7.01 -1.34 -5.13
N HIS A 83 -6.56 -1.02 -3.92
CA HIS A 83 -7.45 -0.74 -2.80
C HIS A 83 -7.96 0.71 -2.81
N ASN A 84 -8.71 1.07 -3.84
CA ASN A 84 -9.40 2.36 -3.96
C ASN A 84 -10.78 2.19 -4.61
N GLN A 85 -11.83 2.53 -3.88
CA GLN A 85 -13.21 2.28 -4.32
C GLN A 85 -13.59 3.07 -5.57
N GLU A 86 -13.15 4.33 -5.69
CA GLU A 86 -13.49 5.17 -6.85
C GLU A 86 -12.88 4.60 -8.14
N VAL A 87 -11.63 4.16 -8.07
CA VAL A 87 -10.95 3.55 -9.23
C VAL A 87 -11.59 2.22 -9.62
N ASN A 88 -11.93 1.38 -8.65
CA ASN A 88 -12.61 0.11 -8.91
C ASN A 88 -14.01 0.32 -9.49
N ASN A 89 -14.79 1.27 -8.95
CA ASN A 89 -16.12 1.62 -9.47
C ASN A 89 -16.06 2.11 -10.91
N ASP A 90 -15.05 2.91 -11.25
CA ASP A 90 -14.84 3.38 -12.62
C ASP A 90 -14.57 2.21 -13.58
N LEU A 91 -13.66 1.29 -13.22
CA LEU A 91 -13.42 0.07 -14.01
C LEU A 91 -14.68 -0.80 -14.17
N GLN A 92 -15.45 -0.97 -13.10
CA GLN A 92 -16.71 -1.73 -13.14
C GLN A 92 -17.76 -1.04 -14.02
N SER A 93 -17.86 0.30 -13.97
CA SER A 93 -18.76 1.07 -14.83
C SER A 93 -18.46 0.93 -16.32
N ARG A 94 -17.24 0.48 -16.65
CA ARG A 94 -16.76 0.20 -18.01
C ARG A 94 -16.93 -1.25 -18.44
N GLY A 95 -17.50 -2.09 -17.56
CA GLY A 95 -17.81 -3.49 -17.86
C GLY A 95 -16.81 -4.51 -17.32
N ILE A 96 -15.83 -4.11 -16.49
CA ILE A 96 -15.00 -5.08 -15.77
C ILE A 96 -15.80 -5.72 -14.63
N GLU A 97 -15.74 -7.04 -14.52
CA GLU A 97 -16.30 -7.76 -13.37
C GLU A 97 -15.17 -8.36 -12.51
N PHE A 98 -15.40 -8.47 -11.19
CA PHE A 98 -14.43 -9.07 -10.27
C PHE A 98 -14.76 -10.55 -10.05
N ILE A 99 -13.76 -11.42 -10.18
CA ILE A 99 -13.94 -12.86 -9.98
C ILE A 99 -14.03 -13.18 -8.49
N MET A 100 -13.27 -12.48 -7.65
CA MET A 100 -13.26 -12.61 -6.20
C MET A 100 -13.32 -11.26 -5.50
N ASP A 101 -13.68 -11.27 -4.22
CA ASP A 101 -13.42 -10.14 -3.32
C ASP A 101 -11.96 -10.17 -2.79
N THR A 102 -11.61 -9.18 -1.97
CA THR A 102 -10.24 -9.03 -1.42
C THR A 102 -9.88 -10.11 -0.40
N ASP A 103 -10.87 -10.82 0.16
CA ASP A 103 -10.64 -11.96 1.05
C ASP A 103 -10.48 -13.28 0.28
N GLY A 104 -10.63 -13.26 -1.05
CA GLY A 104 -10.53 -14.43 -1.93
C GLY A 104 -11.83 -15.23 -2.06
N ARG A 105 -12.96 -14.71 -1.59
CA ARG A 105 -14.27 -15.34 -1.84
C ARG A 105 -14.67 -15.11 -3.28
N GLN A 106 -15.01 -16.18 -3.97
CA GLN A 106 -15.52 -16.12 -5.35
C GLN A 106 -16.86 -15.37 -5.41
N LEU A 107 -16.90 -14.34 -6.25
CA LEU A 107 -18.10 -13.66 -6.71
C LEU A 107 -18.61 -14.30 -8.01
N ILE A 108 -17.67 -14.78 -8.83
CA ILE A 108 -17.92 -15.51 -10.08
C ILE A 108 -17.27 -16.89 -9.97
N PRO A 109 -18.02 -18.00 -10.16
CA PRO A 109 -17.43 -19.33 -10.15
C PRO A 109 -16.40 -19.50 -11.27
N TRP A 110 -15.29 -20.20 -10.98
CA TRP A 110 -14.25 -20.48 -11.98
C TRP A 110 -14.78 -21.17 -13.26
N ASP A 111 -15.83 -22.00 -13.15
CA ASP A 111 -16.44 -22.69 -14.29
C ASP A 111 -17.31 -21.80 -15.18
N ALA A 112 -17.60 -20.56 -14.75
CA ALA A 112 -18.22 -19.56 -15.59
C ALA A 112 -17.22 -18.83 -16.50
N LEU A 113 -15.92 -19.05 -16.29
CA LEU A 113 -14.86 -18.52 -17.15
C LEU A 113 -14.66 -19.44 -18.37
N ARG A 114 -14.35 -18.81 -19.50
CA ARG A 114 -14.13 -19.45 -20.80
C ARG A 114 -12.76 -19.07 -21.36
N PRO A 115 -12.16 -19.90 -22.23
CA PRO A 115 -10.84 -19.62 -22.80
C PRO A 115 -10.75 -18.27 -23.54
N GLU A 116 -11.86 -17.77 -24.10
CA GLU A 116 -11.91 -16.49 -24.79
C GLU A 116 -11.96 -15.27 -23.87
N ASP A 117 -12.28 -15.46 -22.57
CA ASP A 117 -12.38 -14.38 -21.59
C ASP A 117 -11.00 -13.76 -21.33
N VAL A 118 -10.99 -12.48 -20.98
CA VAL A 118 -9.76 -11.76 -20.57
C VAL A 118 -9.73 -11.68 -19.07
N VAL A 119 -8.64 -12.13 -18.44
CA VAL A 119 -8.44 -12.02 -16.99
C VAL A 119 -7.21 -11.17 -16.71
N ILE A 120 -7.41 -10.12 -15.91
CA ILE A 120 -6.39 -9.17 -15.48
C ILE A 120 -5.94 -9.55 -14.06
N ILE A 121 -4.62 -9.72 -13.87
CA ILE A 121 -4.02 -9.90 -12.54
C ILE A 121 -3.86 -8.51 -11.89
N PRO A 122 -4.30 -8.30 -10.64
CA PRO A 122 -4.21 -7.02 -9.94
C PRO A 122 -2.76 -6.63 -9.61
N ALA A 123 -2.57 -5.37 -9.17
CA ALA A 123 -1.24 -4.83 -8.87
C ALA A 123 -0.50 -5.58 -7.74
N PHE A 124 -1.26 -6.29 -6.90
CA PHE A 124 -0.77 -7.11 -5.78
C PHE A 124 -0.28 -8.50 -6.21
N GLY A 125 -0.50 -8.87 -7.48
CA GLY A 125 -0.24 -10.21 -7.97
C GLY A 125 -1.34 -11.21 -7.69
N THR A 126 -1.05 -12.47 -7.98
CA THR A 126 -1.93 -13.60 -7.68
C THR A 126 -1.13 -14.79 -7.18
N THR A 127 -1.81 -15.76 -6.59
CA THR A 127 -1.17 -16.98 -6.11
C THR A 127 -0.85 -17.90 -7.27
N VAL A 128 0.18 -18.74 -7.10
CA VAL A 128 0.60 -19.66 -8.18
C VAL A 128 -0.50 -20.66 -8.51
N GLU A 129 -1.33 -21.05 -7.53
CA GLU A 129 -2.47 -21.93 -7.74
C GLU A 129 -3.53 -21.32 -8.66
N ILE A 130 -3.79 -20.01 -8.52
CA ILE A 130 -4.76 -19.30 -9.37
C ILE A 130 -4.19 -19.11 -10.77
N GLU A 131 -2.90 -18.79 -10.88
CA GLU A 131 -2.24 -18.70 -12.19
C GLU A 131 -2.32 -20.02 -12.96
N HIS A 132 -2.00 -21.15 -12.32
CA HIS A 132 -2.15 -22.47 -12.94
C HIS A 132 -3.61 -22.80 -13.28
N LEU A 133 -4.56 -22.49 -12.40
CA LEU A 133 -5.98 -22.71 -12.66
C LEU A 133 -6.46 -22.00 -13.93
N LEU A 134 -6.01 -20.76 -14.17
CA LEU A 134 -6.37 -19.99 -15.36
C LEU A 134 -5.71 -20.56 -16.62
N LEU A 135 -4.43 -20.94 -16.53
CA LEU A 135 -3.70 -21.58 -17.62
C LEU A 135 -4.34 -22.91 -18.02
N ASP A 136 -4.75 -23.74 -17.06
CA ASP A 136 -5.45 -25.01 -17.30
C ASP A 136 -6.81 -24.80 -17.98
N LYS A 137 -7.44 -23.63 -17.80
CA LYS A 137 -8.65 -23.22 -18.51
C LYS A 137 -8.38 -22.58 -19.88
N GLY A 138 -7.13 -22.47 -20.31
CA GLY A 138 -6.73 -21.86 -21.57
C GLY A 138 -6.79 -20.33 -21.57
N ILE A 139 -6.75 -19.70 -20.40
CA ILE A 139 -6.77 -18.23 -20.24
C ILE A 139 -5.34 -17.75 -19.98
N GLU A 140 -4.74 -17.08 -20.96
CA GLU A 140 -3.41 -16.50 -20.82
C GLU A 140 -3.46 -15.14 -20.10
N VAL A 141 -2.87 -15.09 -18.90
CA VAL A 141 -2.87 -13.89 -18.03
C VAL A 141 -1.69 -12.95 -18.25
N GLN A 142 -0.62 -13.41 -18.90
CA GLN A 142 0.64 -12.67 -19.01
C GLN A 142 0.49 -11.33 -19.72
N LYS A 143 -0.40 -11.24 -20.71
CA LYS A 143 -0.64 -10.01 -21.48
C LYS A 143 -1.21 -8.87 -20.62
N TYR A 144 -2.03 -9.20 -19.63
CA TYR A 144 -2.70 -8.25 -18.74
C TYR A 144 -2.36 -8.52 -17.28
N ASN A 145 -1.09 -8.88 -17.03
CA ASN A 145 -0.57 -8.95 -15.68
C ASN A 145 -0.17 -7.54 -15.21
N THR A 146 -0.87 -7.02 -14.21
CA THR A 146 -0.58 -5.69 -13.65
C THR A 146 0.28 -5.71 -12.39
N THR A 147 0.78 -6.89 -11.99
CA THR A 147 1.62 -7.05 -10.80
C THR A 147 2.70 -5.98 -10.78
N CYS A 148 2.79 -5.27 -9.66
CA CYS A 148 3.77 -4.22 -9.50
C CYS A 148 5.19 -4.82 -9.57
N PRO A 149 6.12 -4.26 -10.35
CA PRO A 149 7.50 -4.76 -10.41
C PRO A 149 8.22 -4.79 -9.05
N PHE A 150 7.77 -3.98 -8.09
CA PHE A 150 8.29 -4.01 -6.72
C PHE A 150 7.76 -5.21 -5.91
N VAL A 151 6.56 -5.72 -6.21
CA VAL A 151 6.05 -6.98 -5.67
C VAL A 151 6.81 -8.15 -6.29
N GLU A 152 6.99 -8.15 -7.60
CA GLU A 152 7.81 -9.17 -8.29
C GLU A 152 9.25 -9.20 -7.77
N LYS A 153 9.82 -8.04 -7.40
CA LYS A 153 11.14 -7.97 -6.76
C LYS A 153 11.18 -8.76 -5.44
N VAL A 154 10.12 -8.72 -4.64
CA VAL A 154 10.00 -9.53 -3.41
C VAL A 154 9.99 -11.01 -3.75
N TRP A 155 9.26 -11.42 -4.79
CA TRP A 155 9.20 -12.82 -5.22
C TRP A 155 10.56 -13.33 -5.72
N ASN A 156 11.23 -12.55 -6.58
CA ASN A 156 12.57 -12.84 -7.07
C ASN A 156 13.60 -12.93 -5.92
N ARG A 157 13.47 -12.08 -4.90
CA ARG A 157 14.33 -12.16 -3.71
C ARG A 157 14.05 -13.43 -2.90
N SER A 158 12.78 -13.78 -2.73
CA SER A 158 12.35 -14.99 -2.01
C SER A 158 12.85 -16.26 -2.71
N GLU A 159 12.75 -16.32 -4.05
CA GLU A 159 13.29 -17.42 -4.85
C GLU A 159 14.82 -17.54 -4.67
N LYS A 160 15.53 -16.41 -4.69
CA LYS A 160 16.98 -16.40 -4.45
C LYS A 160 17.34 -16.90 -3.05
N LEU A 161 16.59 -16.49 -2.02
CA LEU A 161 16.79 -16.98 -0.65
C LEU A 161 16.63 -18.51 -0.57
N GLY A 162 15.61 -19.07 -1.24
CA GLY A 162 15.42 -20.51 -1.32
C GLY A 162 16.60 -21.25 -1.98
N LYS A 163 17.13 -20.70 -3.09
CA LYS A 163 18.34 -21.24 -3.76
C LYS A 163 19.57 -21.19 -2.86
N ASP A 164 19.66 -20.16 -2.02
CA ASP A 164 20.74 -19.97 -1.04
C ASP A 164 20.46 -20.71 0.29
N HIS A 165 19.43 -21.57 0.35
CA HIS A 165 19.02 -22.38 1.51
C HIS A 165 18.58 -21.60 2.76
N TYR A 166 18.04 -20.40 2.56
CA TYR A 166 17.40 -19.62 3.62
C TYR A 166 15.90 -19.89 3.68
N THR A 167 15.37 -19.89 4.90
CA THR A 167 13.95 -19.74 5.18
C THR A 167 13.53 -18.29 4.99
N VAL A 168 12.36 -18.10 4.39
CA VAL A 168 11.82 -16.77 4.12
C VAL A 168 10.81 -16.39 5.20
N ILE A 169 11.15 -15.39 6.00
CA ILE A 169 10.23 -14.74 6.92
C ILE A 169 9.54 -13.60 6.16
N ILE A 170 8.23 -13.66 6.01
CA ILE A 170 7.43 -12.66 5.29
C ILE A 170 6.77 -11.76 6.31
N HIS A 171 7.24 -10.51 6.42
CA HIS A 171 6.56 -9.48 7.20
C HIS A 171 5.32 -8.99 6.43
N GLY A 172 4.12 -9.32 6.91
CA GLY A 172 2.88 -8.91 6.22
C GLY A 172 1.61 -9.40 6.91
N LYS A 173 0.47 -8.89 6.43
CA LYS A 173 -0.85 -9.28 6.94
C LYS A 173 -1.28 -10.60 6.29
N PRO A 174 -1.46 -11.71 7.03
CA PRO A 174 -1.66 -13.04 6.43
C PRO A 174 -2.83 -13.16 5.44
N ARG A 175 -3.90 -12.38 5.65
CA ARG A 175 -5.09 -12.38 4.77
C ARG A 175 -4.98 -11.43 3.57
N HIS A 176 -3.98 -10.54 3.55
CA HIS A 176 -3.82 -9.58 2.47
C HIS A 176 -3.40 -10.28 1.17
N GLU A 177 -3.98 -9.86 0.05
CA GLU A 177 -3.80 -10.51 -1.26
C GLU A 177 -2.33 -10.59 -1.68
N GLU A 178 -1.58 -9.49 -1.50
CA GLU A 178 -0.14 -9.45 -1.79
C GLU A 178 0.67 -10.42 -0.92
N THR A 179 0.30 -10.58 0.36
CA THR A 179 0.98 -11.51 1.26
C THR A 179 0.68 -12.95 0.88
N ARG A 180 -0.58 -13.26 0.53
CA ARG A 180 -0.99 -14.58 0.03
C ARG A 180 -0.25 -14.94 -1.25
N ALA A 181 -0.17 -14.02 -2.20
CA ALA A 181 0.59 -14.18 -3.43
C ALA A 181 2.07 -14.43 -3.12
N THR A 182 2.72 -13.51 -2.39
CA THR A 182 4.14 -13.63 -2.00
C THR A 182 4.44 -14.94 -1.28
N PHE A 183 3.59 -15.36 -0.35
CA PHE A 183 3.71 -16.63 0.35
C PHE A 183 3.63 -17.82 -0.60
N SER A 184 2.67 -17.85 -1.53
CA SER A 184 2.54 -18.95 -2.51
C SER A 184 3.77 -19.07 -3.41
N HIS A 185 4.31 -17.96 -3.91
CA HIS A 185 5.53 -17.93 -4.74
C HIS A 185 6.78 -18.34 -3.95
N SER A 186 6.88 -17.88 -2.69
CA SER A 186 8.00 -18.21 -1.81
C SER A 186 7.98 -19.69 -1.40
N ALA A 187 6.82 -20.23 -1.03
CA ALA A 187 6.65 -21.58 -0.54
C ALA A 187 6.98 -22.67 -1.58
N GLN A 188 7.03 -22.32 -2.88
CA GLN A 188 7.50 -23.22 -3.93
C GLN A 188 9.02 -23.46 -3.89
N ASN A 189 9.77 -22.50 -3.35
CA ASN A 189 11.23 -22.45 -3.48
C ASN A 189 11.95 -22.47 -2.12
N ALA A 190 11.26 -22.14 -1.03
CA ALA A 190 11.84 -22.06 0.32
C ALA A 190 10.82 -22.39 1.41
N PRO A 191 11.25 -22.96 2.56
CA PRO A 191 10.44 -22.89 3.78
C PRO A 191 10.09 -21.44 4.05
N SER A 192 8.82 -21.16 4.32
CA SER A 192 8.31 -19.80 4.43
C SER A 192 7.39 -19.67 5.65
N VAL A 193 7.48 -18.55 6.35
CA VAL A 193 6.62 -18.24 7.50
C VAL A 193 6.24 -16.76 7.50
N ILE A 194 4.98 -16.44 7.81
CA ILE A 194 4.46 -15.07 7.87
C ILE A 194 4.50 -14.59 9.33
N VAL A 195 5.03 -13.39 9.55
CA VAL A 195 4.91 -12.64 10.81
C VAL A 195 4.19 -11.32 10.53
N ARG A 196 3.20 -10.97 11.37
CA ARG A 196 2.42 -9.74 11.18
C ARG A 196 3.13 -8.49 11.68
N ASP A 197 3.85 -8.60 12.79
CA ASP A 197 4.39 -7.49 13.57
C ASP A 197 5.58 -7.97 14.44
N MET A 198 6.13 -7.07 15.26
CA MET A 198 7.21 -7.39 16.20
C MET A 198 6.83 -8.43 17.27
N GLU A 199 5.56 -8.50 17.68
CA GLU A 199 5.12 -9.48 18.69
C GLU A 199 5.22 -10.90 18.11
N GLU A 200 4.71 -11.11 16.90
CA GLU A 200 4.84 -12.39 16.19
C GLU A 200 6.31 -12.69 15.83
N ALA A 201 7.11 -11.68 15.51
CA ALA A 201 8.55 -11.87 15.28
C ALA A 201 9.27 -12.37 16.54
N HIS A 202 8.98 -11.79 17.71
CA HIS A 202 9.51 -12.26 18.98
C HIS A 202 9.04 -13.68 19.32
N ALA A 203 7.75 -13.98 19.11
CA ALA A 203 7.23 -15.33 19.30
C ALA A 203 7.95 -16.35 18.40
N LEU A 204 8.21 -16.01 17.14
CA LEU A 204 8.98 -16.85 16.21
C LEU A 204 10.43 -17.04 16.68
N GLY A 205 11.06 -15.99 17.22
CA GLY A 205 12.41 -16.03 17.75
C GLY A 205 12.60 -16.97 18.95
N GLU A 206 11.56 -17.20 19.76
CA GLU A 206 11.61 -18.17 20.86
C GLU A 206 11.80 -19.62 20.37
N TYR A 207 11.38 -19.94 19.14
CA TYR A 207 11.67 -21.23 18.50
C TYR A 207 13.12 -21.31 17.99
N VAL A 208 13.67 -20.21 17.46
CA VAL A 208 15.11 -20.12 17.09
C VAL A 208 15.99 -20.39 18.32
N LEU A 209 15.58 -19.88 19.49
CA LEU A 209 16.29 -20.06 20.76
C LEU A 209 16.08 -21.44 21.40
N GLY A 210 15.21 -22.28 20.84
CA GLY A 210 14.86 -23.58 21.40
C GLY A 210 14.11 -23.51 22.74
N ARG A 211 13.48 -22.37 23.06
CA ARG A 211 12.74 -22.15 24.32
C ARG A 211 11.30 -22.65 24.26
N LYS A 212 10.76 -22.84 23.06
CA LYS A 212 9.41 -23.37 22.80
C LYS A 212 9.46 -24.68 22.02
N GLN A 213 8.50 -25.55 22.25
CA GLN A 213 8.44 -26.86 21.58
C GLN A 213 7.87 -26.72 20.18
N ALA A 214 8.36 -27.54 19.24
CA ALA A 214 7.89 -27.53 17.85
C ALA A 214 6.36 -27.73 17.72
N ALA A 215 5.72 -28.47 18.64
CA ALA A 215 4.27 -28.65 18.62
C ALA A 215 3.49 -27.33 18.80
N GLU A 216 4.02 -26.40 19.60
CA GLU A 216 3.39 -25.09 19.85
C GLU A 216 3.44 -24.20 18.60
N PHE A 217 4.45 -24.37 17.74
CA PHE A 217 4.62 -23.58 16.52
C PHE A 217 3.42 -23.71 15.58
N TYR A 218 2.90 -24.93 15.41
CA TYR A 218 1.83 -25.21 14.46
C TYR A 218 0.47 -24.63 14.88
N GLU A 219 0.29 -24.34 16.17
CA GLU A 219 -0.89 -23.64 16.66
C GLU A 219 -0.72 -22.11 16.54
N GLU A 220 0.45 -21.57 16.90
CA GLU A 220 0.70 -20.12 16.87
C GLU A 220 0.85 -19.54 15.46
N PHE A 221 1.50 -20.29 14.58
CA PHE A 221 1.71 -19.94 13.17
C PHE A 221 0.78 -20.74 12.24
N LYS A 222 -0.36 -21.19 12.76
CA LYS A 222 -1.38 -21.88 11.98
C LYS A 222 -1.76 -21.05 10.75
N ASP A 223 -1.77 -21.71 9.59
CA ASP A 223 -2.05 -21.12 8.28
C ASP A 223 -1.07 -20.00 7.86
N LYS A 224 0.09 -19.89 8.52
CA LYS A 224 1.13 -18.89 8.23
C LYS A 224 2.48 -19.50 7.84
N HIS A 225 2.60 -20.82 7.76
CA HIS A 225 3.85 -21.49 7.39
C HIS A 225 3.65 -22.43 6.20
N SER A 226 4.71 -22.65 5.42
CA SER A 226 4.69 -23.57 4.27
C SER A 226 4.45 -25.02 4.69
N ALA A 227 3.98 -25.85 3.76
CA ALA A 227 3.83 -27.28 4.02
C ALA A 227 5.18 -27.93 4.34
N GLY A 228 5.21 -28.80 5.36
CA GLY A 228 6.43 -29.50 5.78
C GLY A 228 7.46 -28.66 6.53
N PHE A 229 7.11 -27.43 6.93
CA PHE A 229 7.99 -26.56 7.72
C PHE A 229 8.35 -27.21 9.07
N ASP A 230 9.65 -27.30 9.37
CA ASP A 230 10.19 -27.80 10.63
C ASP A 230 10.90 -26.66 11.37
N PRO A 231 10.33 -26.10 12.45
CA PRO A 231 10.93 -24.97 13.16
C PRO A 231 12.31 -25.27 13.76
N ALA A 232 12.66 -26.54 14.03
CA ALA A 232 13.98 -26.90 14.57
C ALA A 232 15.09 -26.93 13.50
N LYS A 233 14.70 -27.08 12.22
CA LYS A 233 15.60 -27.15 11.08
C LYS A 233 15.59 -25.86 10.27
N ASP A 234 14.41 -25.39 9.92
CA ASP A 234 14.22 -24.35 8.92
C ASP A 234 14.50 -22.96 9.49
N LEU A 235 14.37 -22.74 10.81
CA LEU A 235 14.71 -21.46 11.44
C LEU A 235 16.20 -21.24 11.69
N ARG A 236 17.09 -22.13 11.21
CA ARG A 236 18.54 -22.00 11.40
C ARG A 236 19.17 -20.92 10.51
N SER A 237 18.58 -20.66 9.35
CA SER A 237 19.05 -19.67 8.40
C SER A 237 17.85 -18.93 7.83
N VAL A 238 17.74 -17.63 8.06
CA VAL A 238 16.54 -16.84 7.70
C VAL A 238 16.87 -15.57 6.90
N GLY A 239 15.93 -15.16 6.06
CA GLY A 239 15.91 -13.84 5.42
C GLY A 239 14.52 -13.22 5.56
N VAL A 240 14.45 -11.90 5.75
CA VAL A 240 13.18 -11.20 5.99
C VAL A 240 12.73 -10.45 4.75
N VAL A 241 11.68 -10.91 4.08
CA VAL A 241 11.02 -10.16 3.01
C VAL A 241 9.72 -9.55 3.54
N ASN A 242 9.04 -8.74 2.74
CA ASN A 242 7.88 -8.00 3.22
C ASN A 242 6.78 -7.85 2.17
N GLN A 243 5.55 -7.73 2.66
CA GLN A 243 4.49 -7.03 1.95
C GLN A 243 4.94 -5.57 1.74
N THR A 244 4.93 -5.11 0.51
CA THR A 244 5.50 -3.82 0.06
C THR A 244 4.89 -2.61 0.73
N THR A 245 3.70 -2.75 1.31
CA THR A 245 2.94 -1.68 1.95
C THR A 245 3.01 -1.68 3.48
N MET A 246 3.79 -2.57 4.12
CA MET A 246 4.01 -2.53 5.57
C MET A 246 4.85 -1.31 6.01
N LEU A 247 4.85 -1.00 7.31
CA LEU A 247 5.75 0.01 7.87
C LEU A 247 7.21 -0.36 7.60
N ALA A 248 7.95 0.55 6.96
CA ALA A 248 9.34 0.30 6.58
C ALA A 248 10.22 0.18 7.83
N THR A 249 9.96 1.02 8.83
CA THR A 249 10.64 1.01 10.12
C THR A 249 10.41 -0.28 10.91
N GLU A 250 9.20 -0.82 10.87
CA GLU A 250 8.88 -2.10 11.52
C GLU A 250 9.52 -3.29 10.79
N THR A 251 9.46 -3.31 9.46
CA THR A 251 10.18 -4.33 8.66
C THR A 251 11.67 -4.34 8.98
N GLN A 252 12.27 -3.15 9.10
CA GLN A 252 13.66 -3.00 9.47
C GLN A 252 13.93 -3.50 10.90
N ALA A 253 13.04 -3.20 11.85
CA ALA A 253 13.15 -3.67 13.23
C ALA A 253 13.06 -5.21 13.32
N ILE A 254 12.17 -5.85 12.55
CA ILE A 254 12.06 -7.31 12.47
C ILE A 254 13.35 -7.90 11.88
N ALA A 255 13.86 -7.33 10.80
CA ALA A 255 15.12 -7.77 10.19
C ALA A 255 16.31 -7.63 11.15
N ASP A 256 16.43 -6.49 11.84
CA ASP A 256 17.50 -6.25 12.80
C ASP A 256 17.39 -7.15 14.03
N TYR A 257 16.16 -7.46 14.48
CA TYR A 257 15.90 -8.44 15.53
C TYR A 257 16.43 -9.83 15.15
N PHE A 258 16.04 -10.35 13.97
CA PHE A 258 16.55 -11.66 13.52
C PHE A 258 18.05 -11.64 13.28
N ARG A 259 18.62 -10.54 12.77
CA ARG A 259 20.07 -10.39 12.64
C ARG A 259 20.78 -10.49 13.98
N SER A 260 20.30 -9.80 15.01
CA SER A 260 20.83 -9.89 16.37
C SER A 260 20.69 -11.30 16.93
N LEU A 261 19.50 -11.87 16.78
CA LEU A 261 19.18 -13.21 17.27
C LEU A 261 20.10 -14.28 16.67
N MET A 262 20.32 -14.26 15.36
CA MET A 262 21.23 -15.19 14.69
C MET A 262 22.69 -14.97 15.13
N SER A 263 23.09 -13.72 15.38
CA SER A 263 24.40 -13.41 15.92
C SER A 263 24.58 -13.96 17.34
N ASP A 264 23.54 -13.91 18.17
CA ASP A 264 23.59 -14.41 19.55
C ASP A 264 23.63 -15.95 19.60
N VAL A 265 22.95 -16.62 18.67
CA VAL A 265 22.87 -18.09 18.61
C VAL A 265 24.08 -18.72 17.92
N TYR A 266 24.54 -18.16 16.80
CA TYR A 266 25.56 -18.77 15.94
C TYR A 266 26.91 -18.05 15.96
N GLY A 267 26.97 -16.85 16.54
CA GLY A 267 28.15 -16.00 16.54
C GLY A 267 28.23 -15.06 15.33
N THR A 268 29.03 -13.99 15.46
CA THR A 268 29.17 -12.95 14.42
C THR A 268 29.89 -13.45 13.17
N ASP A 269 30.80 -14.42 13.32
CA ASP A 269 31.69 -14.88 12.26
C ASP A 269 30.95 -15.68 11.17
N THR A 270 29.87 -16.36 11.55
CA THR A 270 29.02 -17.18 10.66
C THR A 270 27.68 -16.50 10.36
N LEU A 271 27.47 -15.24 10.76
CA LEU A 271 26.19 -14.54 10.59
C LEU A 271 25.68 -14.56 9.14
N ARG A 272 26.59 -14.52 8.15
CA ARG A 272 26.25 -14.57 6.72
C ARG A 272 25.78 -15.93 6.23
N GLU A 273 25.79 -16.96 7.06
CA GLU A 273 25.23 -18.29 6.78
C GLU A 273 23.84 -18.44 7.41
N HIS A 274 23.53 -17.61 8.42
CA HIS A 274 22.32 -17.70 9.24
C HIS A 274 21.35 -16.54 9.05
N PHE A 275 21.80 -15.41 8.49
CA PHE A 275 20.98 -14.25 8.19
C PHE A 275 21.31 -13.63 6.83
N ALA A 276 20.29 -13.50 5.98
CA ALA A 276 20.39 -12.81 4.70
C ALA A 276 19.84 -11.38 4.80
N ASP A 277 20.65 -10.39 4.38
CA ASP A 277 20.22 -8.99 4.28
C ASP A 277 19.37 -8.77 3.03
N THR A 278 18.13 -8.35 3.23
CA THR A 278 17.05 -8.23 2.24
C THR A 278 16.44 -6.83 2.23
N ARG A 279 17.14 -5.83 2.77
CA ARG A 279 16.66 -4.42 2.81
C ARG A 279 16.26 -3.87 1.44
N ASP A 280 16.74 -4.49 0.37
CA ASP A 280 16.42 -4.12 -1.01
C ASP A 280 14.98 -4.47 -1.43
N THR A 281 14.19 -5.21 -0.64
CA THR A 281 12.79 -5.55 -0.97
C THR A 281 11.78 -4.46 -0.61
N LEU A 282 12.18 -3.43 0.14
CA LEU A 282 11.30 -2.32 0.49
C LEU A 282 10.89 -1.53 -0.76
N CYS A 283 9.59 -1.27 -0.90
CA CYS A 283 9.07 -0.46 -2.00
C CYS A 283 9.34 1.02 -1.73
N TYR A 284 9.91 1.71 -2.72
CA TYR A 284 10.22 3.13 -2.63
C TYR A 284 8.97 3.97 -2.29
N ALA A 285 7.82 3.68 -2.90
CA ALA A 285 6.62 4.51 -2.73
C ALA A 285 6.09 4.48 -1.29
N THR A 286 6.19 3.33 -0.63
CA THR A 286 5.83 3.17 0.77
C THR A 286 6.79 3.94 1.68
N ASN A 287 8.11 3.81 1.44
CA ASN A 287 9.12 4.54 2.21
C ASN A 287 9.00 6.06 2.00
N ASP A 288 8.90 6.51 0.75
CA ASP A 288 8.76 7.92 0.38
C ASP A 288 7.50 8.56 1.00
N ASN A 289 6.37 7.85 0.99
CA ASN A 289 5.13 8.32 1.62
C ASN A 289 5.27 8.39 3.16
N GLN A 290 5.92 7.42 3.78
CA GLN A 290 6.15 7.44 5.23
C GLN A 290 7.10 8.58 5.61
N ASP A 291 8.20 8.78 4.89
CA ASP A 291 9.16 9.87 5.11
C ASP A 291 8.52 11.24 4.91
N ALA A 292 7.70 11.41 3.86
CA ALA A 292 6.90 12.62 3.67
C ALA A 292 5.89 12.84 4.81
N THR A 293 5.31 11.76 5.34
CA THR A 293 4.37 11.83 6.47
C THR A 293 5.09 12.19 7.76
N TYR A 294 6.29 11.65 8.03
CA TYR A 294 7.11 12.08 9.17
C TYR A 294 7.41 13.58 9.12
N GLN A 295 7.71 14.13 7.95
CA GLN A 295 7.89 15.58 7.81
C GLN A 295 6.59 16.37 8.04
N LEU A 296 5.41 15.82 7.74
CA LEU A 296 4.14 16.43 8.12
C LEU A 296 3.96 16.47 9.64
N LEU A 297 4.45 15.45 10.36
CA LEU A 297 4.40 15.42 11.83
C LEU A 297 5.26 16.52 12.47
N GLU A 298 6.19 17.15 11.76
CA GLU A 298 6.96 18.28 12.29
C GLU A 298 6.19 19.62 12.19
N THR A 299 5.08 19.67 11.46
CA THR A 299 4.28 20.89 11.28
C THR A 299 3.42 21.22 12.51
N ASP A 300 2.97 22.47 12.64
CA ASP A 300 2.06 22.92 13.69
C ASP A 300 0.58 22.86 13.28
N ALA A 301 0.22 21.84 12.47
CA ALA A 301 -1.15 21.64 12.02
C ALA A 301 -2.11 21.24 13.15
N ASP A 302 -3.39 21.51 12.94
CA ASP A 302 -4.46 21.27 13.91
C ASP A 302 -5.09 19.89 13.78
N LEU A 303 -5.17 19.41 12.54
CA LEU A 303 -5.79 18.15 12.18
C LEU A 303 -5.17 17.59 10.89
N ALA A 304 -5.37 16.31 10.67
CA ALA A 304 -4.97 15.62 9.44
C ALA A 304 -6.19 15.06 8.70
N LEU A 305 -6.27 15.33 7.41
CA LEU A 305 -7.16 14.65 6.48
C LEU A 305 -6.32 13.68 5.65
N VAL A 306 -6.59 12.38 5.82
CA VAL A 306 -5.92 11.32 5.07
C VAL A 306 -6.93 10.71 4.10
N VAL A 307 -6.62 10.79 2.81
CA VAL A 307 -7.55 10.41 1.74
C VAL A 307 -7.16 9.07 1.11
N GLY A 308 -8.11 8.14 0.99
CA GLY A 308 -7.90 6.88 0.28
C GLY A 308 -8.91 5.78 0.62
N GLY A 309 -8.73 4.60 0.04
CA GLY A 309 -9.61 3.45 0.30
C GLY A 309 -9.38 2.84 1.69
N TYR A 310 -10.45 2.51 2.42
CA TYR A 310 -10.39 1.99 3.79
C TYR A 310 -9.66 0.63 3.93
N ASN A 311 -9.55 -0.13 2.84
CA ASN A 311 -8.79 -1.38 2.76
C ASN A 311 -7.32 -1.19 2.30
N SER A 312 -6.88 0.03 2.04
CA SER A 312 -5.51 0.31 1.57
C SER A 312 -4.51 0.28 2.72
N SER A 313 -3.62 -0.72 2.76
CA SER A 313 -2.59 -0.83 3.81
C SER A 313 -1.67 0.39 3.87
N ASN A 314 -1.20 0.90 2.72
CA ASN A 314 -0.38 2.12 2.68
C ASN A 314 -1.14 3.32 3.25
N THR A 315 -2.43 3.48 2.94
CA THR A 315 -3.22 4.61 3.46
C THR A 315 -3.43 4.48 4.97
N SER A 316 -3.74 3.28 5.47
CA SER A 316 -3.89 3.06 6.91
C SER A 316 -2.62 3.33 7.71
N HIS A 317 -1.44 3.03 7.17
CA HIS A 317 -0.19 3.36 7.86
C HIS A 317 0.05 4.88 7.92
N ILE A 318 -0.35 5.63 6.89
CA ILE A 318 -0.32 7.10 6.96
C ILE A 318 -1.27 7.61 8.05
N VAL A 319 -2.46 7.01 8.19
CA VAL A 319 -3.40 7.32 9.29
C VAL A 319 -2.74 7.06 10.64
N GLU A 320 -2.19 5.87 10.86
CA GLU A 320 -1.50 5.49 12.11
C GLU A 320 -0.34 6.45 12.44
N LEU A 321 0.39 6.95 11.44
CA LEU A 321 1.45 7.94 11.64
C LEU A 321 0.88 9.31 12.03
N CYS A 322 -0.15 9.79 11.33
CA CYS A 322 -0.80 11.07 11.63
C CYS A 322 -1.46 11.09 13.01
N GLU A 323 -2.07 9.99 13.45
CA GLU A 323 -2.71 9.83 14.76
C GLU A 323 -1.73 9.99 15.94
N ARG A 324 -0.41 9.87 15.70
CA ARG A 324 0.61 10.12 16.74
C ARG A 324 0.66 11.57 17.20
N LYS A 325 0.16 12.51 16.38
CA LYS A 325 0.22 13.95 16.66
C LYS A 325 -1.10 14.69 16.46
N PHE A 326 -1.86 14.33 15.42
CA PHE A 326 -3.02 15.10 14.98
C PHE A 326 -4.31 14.34 15.21
N ASN A 327 -5.39 15.09 15.46
CA ASN A 327 -6.74 14.58 15.24
C ASN A 327 -6.86 14.23 13.75
N THR A 328 -6.98 12.94 13.45
CA THR A 328 -6.85 12.42 12.09
C THR A 328 -8.20 11.89 11.60
N TYR A 329 -8.61 12.33 10.42
CA TYR A 329 -9.83 11.90 9.77
C TYR A 329 -9.49 11.15 8.48
N PHE A 330 -9.76 9.85 8.49
CA PHE A 330 -9.58 8.98 7.33
C PHE A 330 -10.85 8.95 6.48
N ILE A 331 -10.78 9.55 5.29
CA ILE A 331 -11.93 9.68 4.39
C ILE A 331 -11.64 9.06 3.03
N ASN A 332 -12.68 8.51 2.40
CA ASN A 332 -12.57 7.99 1.05
C ASN A 332 -12.84 9.04 -0.05
N SER A 333 -13.45 10.19 0.29
CA SER A 333 -13.82 11.24 -0.65
C SER A 333 -14.27 12.52 0.04
N GLU A 334 -14.40 13.59 -0.74
CA GLU A 334 -14.94 14.87 -0.28
C GLU A 334 -16.40 14.77 0.20
N GLN A 335 -17.13 13.75 -0.26
CA GLN A 335 -18.52 13.53 0.12
C GLN A 335 -18.66 13.16 1.59
N GLU A 336 -17.61 12.65 2.23
CA GLU A 336 -17.59 12.33 3.65
C GLU A 336 -17.56 13.61 4.53
N ILE A 337 -17.21 14.76 3.95
CA ILE A 337 -17.25 16.07 4.62
C ILE A 337 -18.63 16.73 4.39
N LYS A 338 -19.54 16.57 5.36
CA LYS A 338 -20.96 16.93 5.20
C LYS A 338 -21.20 18.43 5.36
N SER A 339 -20.53 19.06 6.33
CA SER A 339 -20.66 20.49 6.63
C SER A 339 -19.37 21.00 7.27
N PRO A 340 -19.25 22.30 7.62
CA PRO A 340 -18.12 22.79 8.42
C PRO A 340 -18.06 22.17 9.83
N GLN A 341 -19.17 21.59 10.32
CA GLN A 341 -19.27 20.98 11.64
C GLN A 341 -19.18 19.45 11.57
N GLU A 342 -19.63 18.82 10.50
CA GLU A 342 -19.82 17.36 10.48
C GLU A 342 -18.94 16.69 9.42
N ILE A 343 -18.15 15.71 9.86
CA ILE A 343 -17.38 14.81 9.02
C ILE A 343 -17.72 13.36 9.36
N HIS A 344 -17.93 12.55 8.33
CA HIS A 344 -18.02 11.10 8.43
C HIS A 344 -16.64 10.57 8.09
N HIS A 345 -16.08 9.67 8.88
CA HIS A 345 -14.74 9.15 8.62
C HIS A 345 -14.61 7.73 9.13
N TYR A 346 -13.53 7.05 8.74
CA TYR A 346 -13.32 5.66 9.11
C TYR A 346 -12.33 5.56 10.27
N HIS A 347 -12.79 5.02 11.40
CA HIS A 347 -11.92 4.73 12.52
C HIS A 347 -11.17 3.44 12.26
N TYR A 348 -9.91 3.55 11.84
CA TYR A 348 -9.14 2.39 11.35
C TYR A 348 -8.95 1.29 12.40
N HIS A 349 -8.72 1.62 13.67
CA HIS A 349 -8.55 0.62 14.73
C HIS A 349 -9.85 -0.14 15.07
N ALA A 350 -10.97 0.58 15.21
CA ALA A 350 -12.29 0.02 15.48
C ALA A 350 -12.97 -0.61 14.25
N LYS A 351 -12.43 -0.37 13.05
CA LYS A 351 -12.93 -0.86 11.76
C LYS A 351 -14.35 -0.41 11.42
N GLU A 352 -14.75 0.79 11.85
CA GLU A 352 -16.11 1.31 11.67
C GLU A 352 -16.14 2.74 11.13
N LYS A 353 -17.28 3.13 10.57
CA LYS A 353 -17.54 4.53 10.21
C LYS A 353 -18.01 5.30 11.43
N VAL A 354 -17.39 6.45 11.67
CA VAL A 354 -17.67 7.35 12.79
C VAL A 354 -18.12 8.70 12.26
N VAL A 355 -19.07 9.33 12.96
CA VAL A 355 -19.46 10.71 12.74
C VAL A 355 -18.80 11.57 13.80
N THR A 356 -18.07 12.60 13.38
CA THR A 356 -17.49 13.58 14.28
C THR A 356 -18.09 14.95 14.00
N ASN A 357 -18.61 15.56 15.07
CA ASN A 357 -19.08 16.94 15.07
C ASN A 357 -17.97 17.89 15.53
N ASP A 358 -18.04 19.14 15.10
CA ASP A 358 -17.09 20.22 15.37
C ASP A 358 -15.63 19.85 15.03
N PHE A 359 -15.44 19.14 13.91
CA PHE A 359 -14.12 18.63 13.51
C PHE A 359 -13.14 19.74 13.08
N LEU A 360 -13.65 20.87 12.58
CA LEU A 360 -12.85 22.05 12.26
C LEU A 360 -12.71 22.95 13.51
N PRO A 361 -11.48 23.31 13.91
CA PRO A 361 -11.28 24.17 15.08
C PRO A 361 -11.77 25.60 14.81
N PRO A 362 -12.37 26.29 15.80
CA PRO A 362 -12.89 27.65 15.65
C PRO A 362 -11.77 28.70 15.73
N LYS A 363 -10.83 28.67 14.78
CA LYS A 363 -9.72 29.65 14.70
C LYS A 363 -9.38 30.01 13.25
N SER A 364 -8.51 31.01 13.09
CA SER A 364 -8.01 31.44 11.78
C SER A 364 -6.53 31.85 11.89
N PRO A 365 -5.63 31.31 11.06
CA PRO A 365 -5.88 30.26 10.07
C PRO A 365 -6.15 28.89 10.72
N VAL A 366 -7.03 28.10 10.12
CA VAL A 366 -7.08 26.64 10.37
C VAL A 366 -5.97 25.97 9.58
N LYS A 367 -5.16 25.15 10.23
CA LYS A 367 -3.98 24.50 9.65
C LYS A 367 -4.24 23.01 9.49
N ILE A 368 -4.22 22.52 8.26
CA ILE A 368 -4.66 21.16 7.93
C ILE A 368 -3.53 20.41 7.23
N VAL A 369 -3.13 19.26 7.78
CA VAL A 369 -2.38 18.26 7.01
C VAL A 369 -3.35 17.63 6.01
N LEU A 370 -3.00 17.63 4.72
CA LEU A 370 -3.75 16.92 3.69
C LEU A 370 -2.80 16.01 2.91
N THR A 371 -3.05 14.71 3.00
CA THR A 371 -2.23 13.68 2.36
C THR A 371 -3.11 12.53 1.88
N SER A 372 -2.52 11.59 1.14
CA SER A 372 -3.22 10.42 0.64
C SER A 372 -2.28 9.24 0.40
N GLY A 373 -2.85 8.04 0.37
CA GLY A 373 -2.07 6.84 0.07
C GLY A 373 -1.75 6.64 -1.41
N ALA A 374 -0.88 5.67 -1.68
CA ALA A 374 -0.35 5.32 -3.01
C ALA A 374 -1.39 4.91 -4.07
N SER A 375 -2.64 4.71 -3.67
CA SER A 375 -3.77 4.29 -4.51
C SER A 375 -4.84 5.37 -4.67
N CYS A 376 -4.59 6.58 -4.15
CA CYS A 376 -5.52 7.71 -4.25
C CYS A 376 -5.27 8.51 -5.54
N PRO A 377 -6.29 8.79 -6.36
CA PRO A 377 -6.15 9.77 -7.43
C PRO A 377 -5.84 11.17 -6.88
N ASP A 378 -5.00 11.92 -7.57
CA ASP A 378 -4.67 13.29 -7.17
C ASP A 378 -5.91 14.21 -7.21
N THR A 379 -6.83 13.97 -8.15
CA THR A 379 -8.08 14.73 -8.25
C THR A 379 -9.00 14.56 -7.04
N LEU A 380 -8.92 13.43 -6.35
CA LEU A 380 -9.67 13.22 -5.11
C LEU A 380 -9.14 14.09 -3.98
N VAL A 381 -7.81 14.26 -3.89
CA VAL A 381 -7.16 15.18 -2.95
C VAL A 381 -7.56 16.63 -3.24
N ASP A 382 -7.57 17.02 -4.52
CA ASP A 382 -8.06 18.35 -4.94
C ASP A 382 -9.51 18.59 -4.51
N ARG A 383 -10.41 17.61 -4.73
CA ARG A 383 -11.82 17.75 -4.35
C ARG A 383 -12.01 17.89 -2.84
N VAL A 384 -11.24 17.14 -2.04
CA VAL A 384 -11.24 17.29 -0.57
C VAL A 384 -10.78 18.68 -0.16
N MET A 385 -9.68 19.18 -0.76
CA MET A 385 -9.18 20.52 -0.50
C MET A 385 -10.23 21.59 -0.84
N LEU A 386 -10.81 21.51 -2.03
CA LEU A 386 -11.84 22.44 -2.51
C LEU A 386 -13.10 22.40 -1.66
N ARG A 387 -13.50 21.22 -1.17
CA ARG A 387 -14.65 21.05 -0.27
C ARG A 387 -14.44 21.78 1.04
N ILE A 388 -13.26 21.68 1.64
CA ILE A 388 -12.91 22.43 2.85
C ILE A 388 -12.87 23.92 2.56
N LEU A 389 -12.21 24.34 1.47
CA LEU A 389 -12.11 25.76 1.08
C LEU A 389 -13.49 26.43 0.93
N ALA A 390 -14.49 25.69 0.43
CA ALA A 390 -15.86 26.19 0.27
C ALA A 390 -16.55 26.60 1.59
N PHE A 391 -16.02 26.19 2.74
CA PHE A 391 -16.57 26.56 4.05
C PHE A 391 -15.99 27.85 4.63
N PHE A 392 -14.92 28.38 4.05
CA PHE A 392 -14.24 29.57 4.55
C PHE A 392 -14.54 30.79 3.66
N PRO A 393 -15.16 31.86 4.20
CA PRO A 393 -15.28 33.11 3.47
C PRO A 393 -13.93 33.83 3.40
N GLY A 394 -13.69 34.58 2.32
CA GLY A 394 -12.47 35.40 2.19
C GLY A 394 -11.20 34.61 1.88
N ILE A 395 -11.32 33.39 1.35
CA ILE A 395 -10.16 32.64 0.84
C ILE A 395 -9.49 33.38 -0.32
N ARG A 396 -8.18 33.20 -0.43
CA ARG A 396 -7.44 33.61 -1.62
C ARG A 396 -7.81 32.68 -2.80
N PRO A 397 -7.90 33.18 -4.04
CA PRO A 397 -8.15 32.33 -5.20
C PRO A 397 -7.04 31.27 -5.37
N VAL A 398 -7.43 30.06 -5.78
CA VAL A 398 -6.51 28.93 -5.99
C VAL A 398 -5.38 29.30 -6.93
N GLU A 399 -5.70 29.99 -8.03
CA GLU A 399 -4.73 30.43 -9.03
C GLU A 399 -3.69 31.38 -8.44
N ALA A 400 -4.10 32.27 -7.53
CA ALA A 400 -3.18 33.20 -6.87
C ALA A 400 -2.23 32.48 -5.91
N VAL A 401 -2.74 31.51 -5.13
CA VAL A 401 -1.91 30.71 -4.21
C VAL A 401 -0.91 29.85 -4.99
N LEU A 402 -1.33 29.23 -6.10
CA LEU A 402 -0.44 28.44 -6.95
C LEU A 402 0.64 29.30 -7.63
N GLN A 403 0.30 30.50 -8.12
CA GLN A 403 1.29 31.42 -8.69
C GLN A 403 2.35 31.84 -7.66
N ASP A 404 1.95 32.10 -6.41
CA ASP A 404 2.90 32.42 -5.34
C ASP A 404 3.80 31.24 -4.99
N PHE A 405 3.24 30.03 -5.01
CA PHE A 405 4.00 28.81 -4.78
C PHE A 405 5.05 28.55 -5.88
N GLU A 406 4.71 28.81 -7.14
CA GLU A 406 5.63 28.64 -8.29
C GLU A 406 6.75 29.67 -8.33
N ARG A 407 6.57 30.85 -7.70
CA ARG A 407 7.56 31.94 -7.63
C ARG A 407 8.59 31.80 -6.52
N LYS A 408 8.19 31.25 -5.37
CA LYS A 408 9.13 30.64 -4.41
C LYS A 408 9.79 29.46 -5.10
#